data_AF-A0A1W9R4J8-F1
#
_entry.id   AF-A0A1W9R4J8-F1
#
_cell.length_a   1.000
_cell.length_b   1.000
_cell.length_c   1.000
_cell.angle_alpha   90.00
_cell.angle_beta   90.00
_cell.angle_gamma   90.00
#
_symmetry.space_group_name_H-M   'P 1'
#
loop_
_entity.id
_entity.type
_entity.pdbx_description
1 polymer ?
#
loop_
_entity_poly.entity_id
_entity_poly.type
_entity_poly.pdbx_seq_one_letter_code
_entity_poly.pdbx_strand_id
1 'polypeptide(L)'
;MNIQAIYDNLEYIFEAVDSPYTFDKPALFIRAGNSDYILPDDYGSIKKTFTSAQFHTIEGASHWVHAEKPDELCDIFNNFI
;
A
#
# COMPACT_ATOMS: atom_id res chain seq x y z
N MET A 1 5.11 25.06 -5.27
CA MET A 1 4.77 24.19 -4.13
C MET A 1 4.53 25.08 -2.92
N ASN A 2 3.36 24.99 -2.28
CA ASN A 2 2.98 25.87 -1.17
C ASN A 2 3.34 25.22 0.17
N ILE A 3 4.53 25.51 0.68
CA ILE A 3 5.10 24.86 1.88
C ILE A 3 4.32 25.21 3.15
N GLN A 4 3.84 26.44 3.27
CA GLN A 4 3.06 26.88 4.43
C GLN A 4 1.77 26.07 4.55
N ALA A 5 1.05 25.92 3.42
CA ALA A 5 -0.17 25.12 3.40
C ALA A 5 0.07 23.65 3.77
N ILE A 6 1.20 23.06 3.36
CA ILE A 6 1.56 21.69 3.75
C ILE A 6 1.82 21.62 5.26
N TYR A 7 2.62 22.55 5.80
CA TYR A 7 2.96 22.59 7.22
C TYR A 7 1.71 22.70 8.11
N ASP A 8 0.81 23.61 7.75
CA ASP A 8 -0.42 23.89 8.51
C ASP A 8 -1.43 22.72 8.46
N ASN A 9 -1.25 21.76 7.54
CA ASN A 9 -2.16 20.64 7.33
C ASN A 9 -1.48 19.27 7.46
N LEU A 10 -0.30 19.20 8.10
CA LEU A 10 0.45 17.94 8.26
C LEU A 10 -0.38 16.84 8.95
N GLU A 11 -1.23 17.20 9.91
CA GLU A 11 -2.14 16.27 10.59
C GLU A 11 -2.99 15.47 9.60
N TYR A 12 -3.71 16.18 8.71
CA TYR A 12 -4.60 15.57 7.73
C TYR A 12 -3.87 14.73 6.67
N ILE A 13 -2.59 15.01 6.42
CA ILE A 13 -1.79 14.28 5.42
C ILE A 13 -1.50 12.85 5.88
N PHE A 14 -1.40 12.61 7.20
CA PHE A 14 -1.13 11.30 7.77
C PHE A 14 -2.38 10.53 8.20
N GLU A 15 -3.57 11.15 8.06
CA GLU A 15 -4.82 10.47 8.39
C GLU A 15 -5.14 9.34 7.42
N ALA A 16 -5.90 8.37 7.90
CA ALA A 16 -6.40 7.28 7.09
C ALA A 16 -7.29 7.81 5.96
N VAL A 17 -7.20 7.19 4.78
CA VAL A 17 -8.09 7.51 3.67
C VAL A 17 -9.49 6.98 3.98
N ASP A 18 -10.40 7.87 4.35
CA ASP A 18 -11.83 7.57 4.45
C ASP A 18 -12.55 8.07 3.20
N SER A 19 -12.91 7.13 2.32
CA SER A 19 -13.63 7.40 1.08
C SER A 19 -14.99 6.70 1.12
N PRO A 20 -16.08 7.37 0.71
CA PRO A 20 -17.38 6.71 0.53
C PRO A 20 -17.42 5.82 -0.71
N TYR A 21 -16.42 5.92 -1.60
CA TYR A 21 -16.33 5.17 -2.84
C TYR A 21 -15.49 3.91 -2.67
N THR A 22 -15.94 2.84 -3.33
CA THR A 22 -15.22 1.56 -3.42
C THR A 22 -14.62 1.36 -4.81
N PHE A 23 -13.57 0.55 -4.86
CA PHE A 23 -12.94 0.03 -6.06
C PHE A 23 -13.10 -1.48 -6.07
N ASP A 24 -13.98 -1.96 -6.96
CA ASP A 24 -14.42 -3.36 -6.94
C ASP A 24 -13.65 -4.28 -7.90
N LYS A 25 -12.67 -3.73 -8.62
CA LYS A 25 -11.79 -4.52 -9.50
C LYS A 25 -10.62 -5.10 -8.70
N PRO A 26 -9.96 -6.15 -9.20
CA PRO A 26 -8.75 -6.69 -8.58
C PRO A 26 -7.72 -5.57 -8.32
N ALA A 27 -7.20 -5.54 -7.09
CA ALA A 27 -6.16 -4.60 -6.68
C ALA A 27 -5.10 -5.37 -5.87
N LEU A 28 -3.85 -5.32 -6.32
CA LEU A 28 -2.75 -5.99 -5.65
C LEU A 28 -2.00 -5.03 -4.73
N PHE A 29 -1.92 -5.39 -3.45
CA PHE A 29 -1.12 -4.72 -2.44
C PHE A 29 0.09 -5.58 -2.11
N ILE A 30 1.28 -5.04 -2.38
CA ILE A 30 2.55 -5.72 -2.09
C ILE A 30 3.19 -5.04 -0.90
N ARG A 31 3.40 -5.79 0.18
CA ARG A 31 4.10 -5.33 1.38
C ARG A 31 5.47 -5.98 1.48
N ALA A 32 6.39 -5.28 2.12
CA ALA A 32 7.67 -5.85 2.50
C ALA A 32 7.57 -6.50 3.88
N GLY A 33 8.19 -7.67 4.06
CA GLY A 33 8.12 -8.42 5.32
C GLY A 33 8.71 -7.66 6.51
N ASN A 34 9.75 -6.86 6.29
CA ASN A 34 10.44 -6.08 7.33
C ASN A 34 10.01 -4.60 7.36
N SER A 35 8.87 -4.26 6.76
CA SER A 35 8.36 -2.89 6.71
C SER A 35 7.21 -2.68 7.69
N ASP A 36 7.15 -1.48 8.27
CA ASP A 36 6.04 -1.03 9.13
C ASP A 36 4.83 -0.51 8.34
N TYR A 37 4.79 -0.75 7.02
CA TYR A 37 3.68 -0.35 6.13
C TYR A 37 2.83 -1.57 5.74
N ILE A 38 1.52 -1.36 5.64
CA ILE A 38 0.53 -2.40 5.30
C ILE A 38 0.61 -3.55 6.31
N LEU A 39 0.37 -3.20 7.57
CA LEU A 39 0.31 -4.15 8.67
C LEU A 39 -0.97 -5.00 8.54
N PRO A 40 -1.03 -6.19 9.16
CA PRO A 40 -2.25 -7.01 9.14
C PRO A 40 -3.51 -6.26 9.60
N ASP A 41 -3.36 -5.32 10.54
CA ASP A 41 -4.45 -4.49 11.04
C ASP A 41 -4.98 -3.49 10.00
N ASP A 42 -4.17 -3.12 9.01
CA ASP A 42 -4.57 -2.24 7.89
C ASP A 42 -5.42 -2.97 6.85
N TYR A 43 -5.45 -4.32 6.86
CA TYR A 43 -6.12 -5.08 5.80
C TYR A 43 -7.63 -4.81 5.79
N GLY A 44 -8.22 -4.56 6.96
CA GLY A 44 -9.64 -4.23 7.09
C GLY A 44 -9.99 -2.90 6.42
N SER A 45 -9.22 -1.84 6.69
CA SER A 45 -9.44 -0.52 6.09
C SER A 45 -9.17 -0.54 4.59
N ILE A 46 -8.12 -1.24 4.14
CA ILE A 46 -7.83 -1.41 2.72
C ILE A 46 -8.97 -2.14 2.01
N LYS A 47 -9.50 -3.23 2.58
CA LYS A 47 -10.62 -3.98 1.99
C LYS A 47 -11.95 -3.23 1.98
N LYS A 48 -12.13 -2.23 2.86
CA LYS A 48 -13.30 -1.33 2.83
C LYS A 48 -13.32 -0.53 1.52
N THR A 49 -12.16 -0.05 1.07
CA THR A 49 -12.04 0.76 -0.15
C THR A 49 -11.80 -0.12 -1.38
N PHE A 50 -10.96 -1.15 -1.29
CA PHE A 50 -10.59 -2.05 -2.38
C PHE A 50 -11.18 -3.43 -2.10
N THR A 51 -12.42 -3.65 -2.51
CA THR A 51 -13.21 -4.83 -2.08
C THR A 51 -12.63 -6.14 -2.61
N SER A 52 -11.92 -6.09 -3.76
CA SER A 52 -11.19 -7.21 -4.36
C SER A 52 -9.67 -7.15 -4.11
N ALA A 53 -9.24 -6.58 -2.98
CA ALA A 53 -7.83 -6.48 -2.62
C ALA A 53 -7.16 -7.85 -2.38
N GLN A 54 -6.04 -8.06 -3.05
CA GLN A 54 -5.11 -9.17 -2.85
C GLN A 54 -3.85 -8.64 -2.15
N PHE A 55 -3.30 -9.41 -1.23
CA PHE A 55 -2.11 -9.01 -0.47
C PHE A 55 -0.99 -10.02 -0.72
N HIS A 56 0.20 -9.53 -1.00
CA HIS A 56 1.41 -10.34 -1.14
C HIS A 56 2.53 -9.75 -0.28
N THR A 57 3.27 -10.62 0.40
CA THR A 57 4.42 -10.21 1.22
C THR A 57 5.70 -10.67 0.55
N ILE A 58 6.61 -9.74 0.28
CA ILE A 58 7.99 -10.04 -0.13
C ILE A 58 8.83 -10.13 1.14
N GLU A 59 9.23 -11.33 1.50
CA GLU A 59 9.97 -11.59 2.73
C GLU A 59 11.41 -11.05 2.67
N GLY A 60 11.87 -10.51 3.80
CA GLY A 60 13.23 -9.99 3.92
C GLY A 60 13.51 -8.66 3.21
N ALA A 61 12.53 -8.06 2.53
CA ALA A 61 12.61 -6.68 2.03
C ALA A 61 12.15 -5.67 3.10
N SER A 62 12.74 -4.48 3.06
CA SER A 62 12.33 -3.29 3.80
C SER A 62 11.45 -2.40 2.89
N HIS A 63 11.46 -1.09 3.08
CA HIS A 63 10.50 -0.18 2.45
C HIS A 63 10.57 -0.14 0.91
N TRP A 64 11.72 -0.42 0.29
CA TRP A 64 11.90 -0.29 -1.16
C TRP A 64 12.00 -1.66 -1.84
N VAL A 65 10.90 -2.40 -1.84
CA VAL A 65 10.80 -3.74 -2.45
C VAL A 65 11.31 -3.81 -3.88
N HIS A 66 11.11 -2.75 -4.68
CA HIS A 66 11.56 -2.68 -6.07
C HIS A 66 13.08 -2.53 -6.21
N ALA A 67 13.77 -1.97 -5.22
CA ALA A 67 15.23 -1.87 -5.20
C ALA A 67 15.87 -3.10 -4.55
N GLU A 68 15.22 -3.68 -3.53
CA GLU A 68 15.77 -4.78 -2.74
C GLU A 68 15.49 -6.17 -3.34
N LYS A 69 14.31 -6.35 -3.95
CA LYS A 69 13.82 -7.63 -4.50
C LYS A 69 13.16 -7.43 -5.88
N PRO A 70 13.87 -6.86 -6.86
CA PRO A 70 13.31 -6.50 -8.16
C PRO A 70 12.73 -7.70 -8.92
N ASP A 71 13.41 -8.85 -8.89
CA ASP A 71 12.99 -10.03 -9.64
C ASP A 71 11.70 -10.64 -9.06
N GLU A 72 11.64 -10.79 -7.73
CA GLU A 72 10.45 -11.29 -7.02
C GLU A 72 9.25 -10.36 -7.23
N LEU A 73 9.47 -9.04 -7.21
CA LEU A 73 8.45 -8.06 -7.52
C LEU A 73 7.93 -8.22 -8.97
N CYS A 74 8.82 -8.42 -9.95
CA CYS A 74 8.44 -8.64 -11.34
C CYS A 74 7.61 -9.93 -11.51
N ASP A 75 8.00 -11.01 -10.85
CA ASP A 75 7.26 -12.28 -10.88
C ASP A 75 5.86 -12.12 -10.31
N ILE A 76 5.72 -11.39 -9.20
CA ILE A 76 4.42 -11.09 -8.60
C ILE A 76 3.53 -10.29 -9.58
N PHE A 77 4.08 -9.28 -10.27
CA PHE A 77 3.34 -8.53 -11.28
C PHE A 77 2.90 -9.42 -12.44
N ASN A 78 3.79 -10.27 -12.97
CA ASN A 78 3.47 -11.18 -14.07
C ASN A 78 2.38 -12.19 -13.72
N ASN A 79 2.23 -12.55 -12.44
CA ASN A 79 1.17 -13.45 -11.97
C ASN A 79 -0.18 -12.75 -11.76
N PHE A 80 -0.20 -11.42 -11.68
CA PHE A 80 -1.41 -10.64 -11.41
C PHE A 80 -2.10 -10.14 -12.69
N ILE A 81 -1.32 -9.92 -13.76
CA ILE A 81 -1.80 -9.42 -15.06
C ILE A 81 -2.13 -10.59 -15.99
#